data_AF-A0AAV5L8F2-F1
#
_entry.id   AF-A0AAV5L8F2-F1
#
_cell.length_a   1.000
_cell.length_b   1.000
_cell.length_c   1.000
_cell.angle_alpha   90.00
_cell.angle_beta   90.00
_cell.angle_gamma   90.00
#
_symmetry.space_group_name_H-M   'P 1'
#
loop_
_entity.id
_entity.type
_entity.pdbx_description
1 polymer ?
#
loop_
_entity_poly.entity_id
_entity_poly.type
_entity_poly.pdbx_seq_one_letter_code
_entity_poly.pdbx_strand_id
1 'polypeptide(L)'
;MENKDEKNGEQEQVVNPWEVSAKDGGKIDYDKLIDKFGCQKLDQSSSELSHVKRVERLTGRPAHVFLRRGVFFAHRDFDDILNAYERGEKFYLYTGRGPSSEALHLGHLVPFMFTKYLQDAFKVPLVIQLTDDEKCMWKNLSVEESQRLARENAKDIIACGFDISKTFIFSDFDYVGG
;
A
#
# COMPACT_ATOMS: atom_id res chain seq x y z
N MET A 1 18.45 -48.96 -9.52
CA MET A 1 18.30 -47.70 -10.27
C MET A 1 16.83 -47.53 -10.53
N GLU A 2 16.19 -46.61 -9.83
CA GLU A 2 14.98 -45.90 -10.25
C GLU A 2 14.79 -44.75 -9.26
N ASN A 3 15.27 -43.57 -9.65
CA ASN A 3 15.01 -42.32 -8.95
C ASN A 3 13.52 -42.02 -9.12
N LYS A 4 12.76 -42.09 -8.03
CA LYS A 4 11.47 -41.41 -7.95
C LYS A 4 11.75 -39.93 -7.71
N ASP A 5 11.71 -39.17 -8.79
CA ASP A 5 11.46 -37.73 -8.74
C ASP A 5 10.04 -37.50 -8.19
N GLU A 6 9.89 -37.58 -6.87
CA GLU A 6 8.75 -36.98 -6.18
C GLU A 6 8.98 -35.47 -6.14
N LYS A 7 8.60 -34.80 -7.24
CA LYS A 7 8.20 -33.39 -7.16
C LYS A 7 6.98 -33.32 -6.24
N ASN A 8 7.23 -33.14 -4.95
CA ASN A 8 6.23 -32.65 -4.00
C ASN A 8 5.66 -31.37 -4.61
N GLY A 9 4.40 -31.41 -5.07
CA GLY A 9 3.70 -30.23 -5.54
C GLY A 9 3.63 -29.23 -4.39
N GLU A 10 4.44 -28.18 -4.47
CA GLU A 10 4.40 -27.10 -3.49
C GLU A 10 2.99 -26.48 -3.51
N GLN A 11 2.27 -26.66 -2.42
CA GLN A 11 0.89 -26.22 -2.30
C GLN A 11 0.86 -24.70 -2.15
N GLU A 12 0.10 -24.04 -3.03
CA GLU A 12 0.22 -22.61 -3.31
C GLU A 12 -0.79 -21.77 -2.50
N GLN A 13 -0.33 -20.71 -1.83
CA GLN A 13 -1.18 -19.71 -1.16
C GLN A 13 -1.86 -18.78 -2.18
N VAL A 14 -3.07 -18.32 -1.87
CA VAL A 14 -3.84 -17.40 -2.74
C VAL A 14 -3.78 -15.99 -2.17
N VAL A 15 -3.20 -15.07 -2.94
CA VAL A 15 -3.17 -13.64 -2.64
C VAL A 15 -3.45 -12.90 -3.94
N ASN A 16 -4.59 -12.22 -4.00
CA ASN A 16 -4.99 -11.38 -5.12
C ASN A 16 -5.85 -10.20 -4.59
N PRO A 17 -6.29 -9.25 -5.44
CA PRO A 17 -7.05 -8.08 -4.98
C PRO A 17 -8.41 -8.38 -4.30
N TRP A 18 -8.92 -9.61 -4.41
CA TRP A 18 -10.25 -10.00 -3.92
C TRP A 18 -10.20 -11.06 -2.82
N GLU A 19 -9.16 -11.90 -2.81
CA GLU A 19 -9.03 -13.04 -1.90
C GLU A 19 -7.61 -13.13 -1.32
N VAL A 20 -7.56 -13.38 -0.02
CA VAL A 20 -6.35 -13.77 0.70
C VAL A 20 -6.68 -15.04 1.49
N SER A 21 -6.06 -16.16 1.12
CA SER A 21 -6.22 -17.43 1.82
C SER A 21 -4.90 -18.19 1.93
N ALA A 22 -4.64 -18.68 3.13
CA ALA A 22 -3.52 -19.57 3.43
C ALA A 22 -4.05 -21.00 3.56
N LYS A 23 -3.22 -21.99 3.22
CA LYS A 23 -3.58 -23.41 3.35
C LYS A 23 -4.00 -23.74 4.78
N ASP A 24 -5.11 -24.46 4.95
CA ASP A 24 -5.63 -25.00 6.22
C ASP A 24 -5.76 -23.96 7.36
N GLY A 25 -5.99 -22.68 7.04
CA GLY A 25 -6.03 -21.60 8.03
C GLY A 25 -4.66 -21.26 8.63
N GLY A 26 -3.58 -21.70 7.98
CA GLY A 26 -2.20 -21.36 8.31
C GLY A 26 -1.88 -19.87 8.11
N LYS A 27 -0.60 -19.52 8.26
CA LYS A 27 -0.13 -18.15 8.02
C LYS A 27 0.33 -17.99 6.57
N ILE A 28 0.15 -16.79 6.04
CA ILE A 28 0.74 -16.40 4.75
C ILE A 28 2.26 -16.38 4.88
N ASP A 29 2.93 -17.01 3.93
CA ASP A 29 4.38 -16.99 3.77
C ASP A 29 4.77 -15.78 2.92
N TYR A 30 5.16 -14.70 3.57
CA TYR A 30 5.49 -13.44 2.90
C TYR A 30 6.76 -13.54 2.03
N ASP A 31 7.73 -14.40 2.39
CA ASP A 31 8.95 -14.55 1.59
C ASP A 31 8.62 -15.20 0.25
N LYS A 32 7.73 -16.22 0.23
CA LYS A 32 7.20 -16.78 -1.03
C LYS A 32 6.43 -15.76 -1.86
N LEU A 33 5.74 -14.80 -1.25
CA LEU A 33 5.05 -13.74 -2.00
C LEU A 33 6.04 -12.78 -2.67
N ILE A 34 7.15 -12.46 -2.00
CA ILE A 34 8.21 -11.62 -2.57
C ILE A 34 8.70 -12.26 -3.87
N ASP A 35 9.04 -13.55 -3.82
CA ASP A 35 9.54 -14.29 -4.99
C ASP A 35 8.47 -14.44 -6.08
N LYS A 36 7.26 -14.86 -5.70
CA LYS A 36 6.15 -15.09 -6.65
C LYS A 36 5.78 -13.83 -7.42
N PHE A 37 5.71 -12.69 -6.74
CA PHE A 37 5.42 -11.43 -7.43
C PHE A 37 6.66 -10.81 -8.06
N GLY A 38 7.87 -11.19 -7.65
CA GLY A 38 9.13 -10.61 -8.13
C GLY A 38 9.43 -9.25 -7.49
N CYS A 39 9.05 -9.07 -6.22
CA CYS A 39 9.38 -7.91 -5.41
C CYS A 39 10.78 -8.04 -4.80
N GLN A 40 11.28 -6.98 -4.19
CA GLN A 40 12.49 -6.99 -3.36
C GLN A 40 12.11 -6.91 -1.89
N LYS A 41 12.89 -7.55 -1.02
CA LYS A 41 12.66 -7.53 0.43
C LYS A 41 13.14 -6.21 1.03
N LEU A 42 12.29 -5.57 1.83
CA LEU A 42 12.72 -4.42 2.64
C LEU A 42 13.68 -4.90 3.72
N ASP A 43 14.94 -4.48 3.64
CA ASP A 43 15.90 -4.66 4.73
C ASP A 43 15.49 -3.84 5.97
N GLN A 44 15.08 -4.56 7.02
CA GLN A 44 14.64 -4.05 8.30
C GLN A 44 15.67 -4.29 9.41
N SER A 45 16.85 -4.80 9.05
CA SER A 45 17.94 -5.04 9.98
C SER A 45 18.41 -3.74 10.63
N SER A 46 19.11 -3.88 11.75
CA SER A 46 19.79 -2.77 12.40
C SER A 46 21.07 -2.33 11.68
N SER A 47 21.36 -2.85 10.48
CA SER A 47 22.54 -2.46 9.71
C SER A 47 22.42 -1.02 9.21
N GLU A 48 23.54 -0.30 9.12
CA GLU A 48 23.58 1.09 8.61
C GLU A 48 23.20 1.20 7.11
N LEU A 49 23.17 0.06 6.41
CA LEU A 49 22.78 -0.04 5.02
C LEU A 49 21.29 -0.39 4.86
N SER A 50 20.55 -0.64 5.95
CA SER A 50 19.15 -1.04 5.87
C SER A 50 18.26 0.11 5.39
N HIS A 51 17.12 -0.25 4.80
CA HIS A 51 16.13 0.73 4.36
C HIS A 51 15.58 1.55 5.54
N VAL A 52 15.47 0.94 6.73
CA VAL A 52 15.10 1.62 7.96
C VAL A 52 16.08 2.77 8.26
N LYS A 53 17.38 2.48 8.29
CA LYS A 53 18.41 3.49 8.58
C LYS A 53 18.52 4.54 7.49
N ARG A 54 18.35 4.12 6.24
CA ARG A 54 18.37 5.02 5.08
C ARG A 54 17.22 6.04 5.11
N VAL A 55 16.00 5.60 5.41
CA VAL A 55 14.84 6.50 5.60
C VAL A 55 15.08 7.45 6.77
N GLU A 56 15.61 6.97 7.90
CA GLU A 56 15.93 7.81 9.06
C GLU A 56 16.92 8.91 8.71
N ARG A 57 18.01 8.55 8.02
CA ARG A 57 19.07 9.48 7.60
C ARG A 57 18.56 10.54 6.62
N LEU A 58 17.84 10.11 5.57
CA LEU A 58 17.39 11.01 4.51
C LEU A 58 16.30 11.98 4.99
N THR A 59 15.40 11.51 5.85
CA THR A 59 14.24 12.32 6.28
C THR A 59 14.48 13.08 7.58
N GLY A 60 15.52 12.70 8.35
CA GLY A 60 15.75 13.22 9.70
C GLY A 60 14.65 12.83 10.70
N ARG A 61 13.83 11.83 10.37
CA ARG A 61 12.73 11.34 11.21
C ARG A 61 12.91 9.86 11.54
N PRO A 62 12.54 9.41 12.75
CA PRO A 62 12.49 7.98 13.05
C PRO A 62 11.67 7.20 12.02
N ALA A 63 12.12 6.00 11.63
CA ALA A 63 11.38 5.13 10.72
C ALA A 63 10.00 4.81 11.30
N HIS A 64 8.98 4.64 10.46
CA HIS A 64 7.67 4.22 10.96
C HIS A 64 7.74 2.82 11.60
N VAL A 65 6.92 2.56 12.62
CA VAL A 65 6.88 1.23 13.28
C VAL A 65 6.53 0.11 12.30
N PHE A 66 5.74 0.40 11.28
CA PHE A 66 5.37 -0.57 10.24
C PHE A 66 6.54 -0.95 9.33
N LEU A 67 7.49 -0.03 9.11
CA LEU A 67 8.73 -0.35 8.41
C LEU A 67 9.63 -1.18 9.33
N ARG A 68 9.87 -0.71 10.57
CA ARG A 68 10.77 -1.39 11.53
C ARG A 68 10.34 -2.81 11.93
N ARG A 69 9.03 -3.11 11.92
CA ARG A 69 8.48 -4.41 12.33
C ARG A 69 8.08 -5.30 11.15
N GLY A 70 8.38 -4.88 9.92
CA GLY A 70 8.04 -5.63 8.72
C GLY A 70 6.56 -5.84 8.47
N VAL A 71 5.74 -4.86 8.84
CA VAL A 71 4.36 -4.77 8.35
C VAL A 71 4.36 -4.38 6.88
N PHE A 72 5.21 -3.41 6.50
CA PHE A 72 5.64 -3.23 5.12
C PHE A 72 6.94 -3.99 4.92
N PHE A 73 6.91 -5.06 4.12
CA PHE A 73 7.97 -6.05 4.05
C PHE A 73 8.64 -6.18 2.68
N ALA A 74 8.03 -5.63 1.64
CA ALA A 74 8.52 -5.72 0.27
C ALA A 74 8.41 -4.37 -0.45
N HIS A 75 9.21 -4.18 -1.49
CA HIS A 75 9.20 -3.01 -2.35
C HIS A 75 9.53 -3.36 -3.80
N ARG A 76 9.34 -2.37 -4.68
CA ARG A 76 9.94 -2.28 -6.02
C ARG A 76 10.49 -0.88 -6.17
N ASP A 77 11.74 -0.76 -6.61
CA ASP A 77 12.39 0.51 -6.95
C ASP A 77 12.38 1.57 -5.82
N PHE A 78 12.21 1.13 -4.56
CA PHE A 78 12.26 2.04 -3.42
C PHE A 78 13.65 2.65 -3.25
N ASP A 79 14.71 1.88 -3.56
CA ASP A 79 16.06 2.42 -3.62
C ASP A 79 16.19 3.57 -4.63
N ASP A 80 15.51 3.49 -5.77
CA ASP A 80 15.52 4.55 -6.78
C ASP A 80 14.80 5.80 -6.29
N ILE A 81 13.70 5.66 -5.55
CA ILE A 81 13.04 6.79 -4.87
C ILE A 81 13.96 7.42 -3.82
N LEU A 82 14.64 6.61 -3.00
CA LEU A 82 15.57 7.12 -1.99
C LEU A 82 16.78 7.81 -2.64
N ASN A 83 17.31 7.24 -3.73
CA ASN A 83 18.37 7.83 -4.55
C ASN A 83 17.93 9.18 -5.15
N ALA A 84 16.74 9.24 -5.74
CA ALA A 84 16.18 10.45 -6.33
C ALA A 84 16.00 11.54 -5.26
N TYR A 85 15.43 11.19 -4.11
CA TYR A 85 15.26 12.13 -3.00
C TYR A 85 16.60 12.65 -2.47
N GLU A 86 17.62 11.80 -2.35
CA GLU A 86 18.98 12.18 -1.95
C GLU A 86 19.63 13.18 -2.93
N ARG A 87 19.30 13.07 -4.23
CA ARG A 87 19.72 14.03 -5.27
C ARG A 87 18.87 15.31 -5.33
N GLY A 88 17.84 15.43 -4.50
CA GLY A 88 16.91 16.56 -4.50
C GLY A 88 15.87 16.51 -5.64
N GLU A 89 15.69 15.36 -6.28
CA GLU A 89 14.67 15.16 -7.30
C GLU A 89 13.28 15.04 -6.66
N LYS A 90 12.27 15.49 -7.40
CA LYS A 90 10.88 15.50 -6.93
C LYS A 90 10.20 14.18 -7.27
N PHE A 91 9.42 13.67 -6.33
CA PHE A 91 8.47 12.59 -6.55
C PHE A 91 7.15 12.90 -5.82
N TYR A 92 6.12 12.08 -6.03
CA TYR A 92 4.85 12.18 -5.32
C TYR A 92 4.39 10.79 -4.87
N LEU A 93 3.49 10.76 -3.90
CA LEU A 93 2.88 9.54 -3.40
C LEU A 93 1.54 9.30 -4.10
N TYR A 94 1.22 8.03 -4.30
CA TYR A 94 -0.06 7.58 -4.81
C TYR A 94 -0.59 6.41 -4.00
N THR A 95 -1.88 6.46 -3.64
CA THR A 95 -2.61 5.33 -3.05
C THR A 95 -4.08 5.43 -3.43
N GLY A 96 -4.89 4.46 -3.04
CA GLY A 96 -6.31 4.46 -3.40
C GLY A 96 -7.19 3.66 -2.46
N ARG A 97 -8.49 3.83 -2.63
CA ARG A 97 -9.53 3.14 -1.87
C ARG A 97 -10.75 2.91 -2.76
N GLY A 98 -11.16 1.65 -2.87
CA GLY A 98 -12.46 1.28 -3.42
C GLY A 98 -13.59 1.41 -2.37
N PRO A 99 -14.46 2.43 -2.45
CA PRO A 99 -15.45 2.72 -1.41
C PRO A 99 -16.60 1.71 -1.48
N SER A 100 -16.57 0.73 -0.58
CA SER A 100 -17.49 -0.43 -0.63
C SER A 100 -18.26 -0.66 0.68
N SER A 101 -18.05 0.21 1.66
CA SER A 101 -18.68 0.27 2.98
C SER A 101 -18.73 1.71 3.44
N GLU A 102 -19.64 2.04 4.36
CA GLU A 102 -19.80 3.43 4.84
C GLU A 102 -18.58 3.95 5.60
N ALA A 103 -17.90 3.07 6.35
CA ALA A 103 -16.74 3.44 7.17
C ALA A 103 -15.53 2.55 6.88
N LEU A 104 -14.35 3.08 7.17
CA LEU A 104 -13.10 2.32 7.21
C LEU A 104 -13.03 1.44 8.48
N HIS A 105 -12.70 0.16 8.33
CA HIS A 105 -12.23 -0.67 9.44
C HIS A 105 -10.72 -0.51 9.69
N LEU A 106 -10.22 -0.99 10.84
CA LEU A 106 -8.81 -0.86 11.24
C LEU A 106 -7.79 -1.33 10.18
N GLY A 107 -8.11 -2.38 9.43
CA GLY A 107 -7.26 -2.86 8.34
C GLY A 107 -6.99 -1.80 7.25
N HIS A 108 -7.96 -0.94 6.93
CA HIS A 108 -7.78 0.13 5.95
C HIS A 108 -6.86 1.24 6.46
N LEU A 109 -6.72 1.40 7.78
CA LEU A 109 -5.86 2.44 8.34
C LEU A 109 -4.37 2.14 8.15
N VAL A 110 -3.98 0.87 8.00
CA VAL A 110 -2.57 0.48 7.85
C VAL A 110 -1.89 1.18 6.67
N PRO A 111 -2.41 1.13 5.42
CA PRO A 111 -1.84 1.87 4.30
C PRO A 111 -1.90 3.39 4.52
N PHE A 112 -3.04 3.95 4.95
CA PHE A 112 -3.16 5.40 5.12
C PHE A 112 -2.24 5.98 6.20
N MET A 113 -2.08 5.31 7.33
CA MET A 113 -1.13 5.72 8.38
C MET A 113 0.31 5.72 7.87
N PHE A 114 0.68 4.72 7.05
CA PHE A 114 2.02 4.67 6.47
C PHE A 114 2.22 5.74 5.40
N THR A 115 1.25 5.94 4.52
CA THR A 115 1.28 7.00 3.50
C THR A 115 1.37 8.38 4.15
N LYS A 116 0.63 8.62 5.24
CA LYS A 116 0.72 9.87 6.00
C LYS A 116 2.13 10.06 6.55
N TYR A 117 2.72 9.01 7.14
CA TYR A 117 4.10 9.06 7.62
C TYR A 117 5.07 9.41 6.48
N LEU A 118 4.93 8.79 5.31
CA LEU A 118 5.78 9.06 4.15
C LEU A 118 5.61 10.51 3.67
N GLN A 119 4.37 11.01 3.58
CA GLN A 119 4.09 12.40 3.22
C GLN A 119 4.79 13.37 4.19
N ASP A 120 4.70 13.11 5.48
CA ASP A 120 5.33 13.92 6.52
C ASP A 120 6.87 13.88 6.46
N ALA A 121 7.43 12.69 6.25
CA ALA A 121 8.87 12.45 6.27
C ALA A 121 9.57 13.01 5.03
N PHE A 122 8.99 12.79 3.84
CA PHE A 122 9.56 13.24 2.57
C PHE A 122 9.03 14.60 2.11
N LYS A 123 7.97 15.13 2.74
CA LYS A 123 7.34 16.42 2.42
C LYS A 123 6.87 16.54 0.96
N VAL A 124 6.36 15.45 0.41
CA VAL A 124 5.95 15.32 -1.00
C VAL A 124 4.44 15.45 -1.21
N PRO A 125 3.97 15.79 -2.42
CA PRO A 125 2.56 15.72 -2.79
C PRO A 125 2.03 14.28 -2.71
N LEU A 126 0.72 14.14 -2.47
CA LEU A 126 -0.01 12.88 -2.40
C LEU A 126 -1.28 12.97 -3.24
N VAL A 127 -1.55 11.93 -4.00
CA VAL A 127 -2.80 11.71 -4.72
C VAL A 127 -3.48 10.46 -4.15
N ILE A 128 -4.77 10.55 -3.83
CA ILE A 128 -5.60 9.45 -3.36
C ILE A 128 -6.79 9.26 -4.30
N GLN A 129 -6.84 8.12 -4.98
CA GLN A 129 -7.95 7.75 -5.85
C GLN A 129 -9.07 7.06 -5.07
N LEU A 130 -10.31 7.45 -5.33
CA LEU A 130 -11.51 6.75 -4.90
C LEU A 130 -12.16 6.06 -6.10
N THR A 131 -12.01 4.73 -6.18
CA THR A 131 -12.47 3.90 -7.32
C THR A 131 -13.95 3.57 -7.21
N ASP A 132 -14.80 4.60 -7.21
CA ASP A 132 -16.25 4.48 -7.09
C ASP A 132 -16.92 3.94 -8.35
N ASP A 133 -16.30 4.15 -9.51
CA ASP A 133 -16.61 3.49 -10.79
C ASP A 133 -16.42 1.96 -10.73
N GLU A 134 -15.30 1.49 -10.20
CA GLU A 134 -15.02 0.08 -9.96
C GLU A 134 -16.13 -0.50 -9.07
N LYS A 135 -16.49 0.16 -7.96
CA LYS A 135 -17.54 -0.38 -7.08
C LYS A 135 -18.92 -0.36 -7.69
N CYS A 136 -19.24 0.62 -8.54
CA CYS A 136 -20.46 0.61 -9.34
C CYS A 136 -20.52 -0.64 -10.23
N MET A 137 -19.43 -0.92 -10.97
CA MET A 137 -19.37 -2.04 -11.92
C MET A 137 -19.36 -3.41 -11.26
N TRP A 138 -18.67 -3.57 -10.12
CA TRP A 138 -18.45 -4.88 -9.50
C TRP A 138 -19.47 -5.24 -8.41
N LYS A 139 -20.17 -4.28 -7.81
CA LYS A 139 -21.13 -4.53 -6.71
C LYS A 139 -22.60 -4.21 -7.04
N ASN A 140 -22.92 -3.90 -8.30
CA ASN A 140 -24.27 -3.45 -8.72
C ASN A 140 -24.79 -2.28 -7.86
N LEU A 141 -23.91 -1.40 -7.39
CA LEU A 141 -24.30 -0.15 -6.74
C LEU A 141 -24.76 0.84 -7.82
N SER A 142 -25.68 1.74 -7.48
CA SER A 142 -25.97 2.88 -8.35
C SER A 142 -24.80 3.87 -8.32
N VAL A 143 -24.68 4.70 -9.35
CA VAL A 143 -23.65 5.75 -9.43
C VAL A 143 -23.75 6.68 -8.21
N GLU A 144 -24.97 7.08 -7.84
CA GLU A 144 -25.22 7.97 -6.72
C GLU A 144 -24.77 7.36 -5.39
N GLU A 145 -25.02 6.08 -5.18
CA GLU A 145 -24.59 5.38 -3.97
C GLU A 145 -23.06 5.22 -3.93
N SER A 146 -22.44 4.89 -5.06
CA SER A 146 -20.98 4.82 -5.17
C SER A 146 -20.31 6.17 -4.85
N GLN A 147 -20.82 7.28 -5.39
CA GLN A 147 -20.33 8.63 -5.10
C GLN A 147 -20.58 9.04 -3.63
N ARG A 148 -21.73 8.65 -3.05
CA ARG A 148 -22.01 8.87 -1.63
C ARG A 148 -20.98 8.16 -0.75
N LEU A 149 -20.70 6.89 -1.02
CA LEU A 149 -19.70 6.10 -0.30
C LEU A 149 -18.29 6.69 -0.46
N ALA A 150 -17.93 7.14 -1.68
CA ALA A 150 -16.68 7.83 -1.93
C ALA A 150 -16.53 9.06 -1.02
N ARG A 151 -17.57 9.89 -0.94
CA ARG A 151 -17.59 11.08 -0.09
C ARG A 151 -17.45 10.75 1.40
N GLU A 152 -18.11 9.72 1.90
CA GLU A 152 -17.97 9.30 3.31
C GLU A 152 -16.56 8.74 3.59
N ASN A 153 -16.04 7.89 2.71
CA ASN A 153 -14.67 7.34 2.86
C ASN A 153 -13.61 8.45 2.76
N ALA A 154 -13.85 9.51 1.98
CA ALA A 154 -12.97 10.67 1.93
C ALA A 154 -12.85 11.36 3.30
N LYS A 155 -13.94 11.45 4.08
CA LYS A 155 -13.90 12.02 5.44
C LYS A 155 -13.00 11.21 6.36
N ASP A 156 -13.13 9.88 6.33
CA ASP A 156 -12.29 8.97 7.12
C ASP A 156 -10.79 9.08 6.74
N ILE A 157 -10.51 9.20 5.44
CA ILE A 157 -9.15 9.40 4.93
C ILE A 157 -8.59 10.75 5.41
N ILE A 158 -9.36 11.83 5.29
CA ILE A 158 -8.97 13.17 5.80
C ILE A 158 -8.68 13.11 7.31
N ALA A 159 -9.48 12.35 8.08
CA ALA A 159 -9.31 12.18 9.52
C ALA A 159 -7.98 11.48 9.91
N CYS A 160 -7.30 10.80 8.97
CA CYS A 160 -5.93 10.29 9.19
C CYS A 160 -4.88 11.42 9.32
N GLY A 161 -5.26 12.65 9.00
CA GLY A 161 -4.46 13.85 9.23
C GLY A 161 -3.40 14.08 8.15
N PHE A 162 -3.78 13.94 6.88
CA PHE A 162 -2.96 14.33 5.73
C PHE A 162 -2.87 15.87 5.62
N ASP A 163 -1.79 16.38 5.04
CA ASP A 163 -1.62 17.81 4.77
C ASP A 163 -2.51 18.22 3.59
N ILE A 164 -3.55 19.03 3.86
CA ILE A 164 -4.49 19.51 2.84
C ILE A 164 -3.83 20.30 1.71
N SER A 165 -2.71 20.97 1.98
CA SER A 165 -1.98 21.74 0.97
C SER A 165 -1.18 20.88 -0.01
N LYS A 166 -1.01 19.58 0.31
CA LYS A 166 -0.22 18.63 -0.48
C LYS A 166 -1.01 17.38 -0.86
N THR A 167 -2.30 17.31 -0.56
CA THR A 167 -3.10 16.10 -0.76
C THR A 167 -4.26 16.38 -1.69
N PHE A 168 -4.34 15.64 -2.78
CA PHE A 168 -5.46 15.65 -3.70
C PHE A 168 -6.20 14.32 -3.61
N ILE A 169 -7.48 14.37 -3.22
CA ILE A 169 -8.36 13.20 -3.17
C ILE A 169 -9.42 13.40 -4.26
N PHE A 170 -9.65 12.39 -5.09
CA PHE A 170 -10.63 12.47 -6.17
C PHE A 170 -11.45 11.19 -6.33
N SER A 171 -12.68 11.35 -6.79
CA SER A 171 -13.56 10.28 -7.27
C SER A 171 -13.31 10.08 -8.76
N ASP A 172 -13.28 8.83 -9.22
CA ASP A 172 -13.08 8.52 -10.64
C ASP A 172 -14.26 9.02 -11.48
N PHE A 173 -15.50 8.85 -11.01
CA PHE A 173 -16.68 9.40 -11.69
C PHE A 173 -16.63 10.93 -11.83
N ASP A 174 -16.20 11.64 -10.79
CA ASP A 174 -16.19 13.10 -10.78
C ASP A 174 -15.01 13.69 -11.57
N TYR A 175 -13.86 13.00 -11.63
CA TYR A 175 -12.64 13.55 -12.21
C TYR A 175 -12.44 13.21 -13.69
N VAL A 176 -12.92 12.06 -14.16
CA VAL A 176 -12.71 11.59 -15.55
C VAL A 176 -13.68 12.25 -16.55
N GLY A 177 -14.69 12.99 -16.08
CA GLY A 177 -15.79 13.53 -16.90
C GLY A 177 -15.95 15.05 -16.93
N GLY A 178 -14.84 15.81 -16.96
CA GLY A 178 -14.88 17.29 -17.07
C GLY A 178 -15.79 17.83 -18.17
#